data_AF-A0A2E1UX80-F1
#
_entry.id   AF-A0A2E1UX80-F1
#
_cell.length_a   1.000
_cell.length_b   1.000
_cell.length_c   1.000
_cell.angle_alpha   90.00
_cell.angle_beta   90.00
_cell.angle_gamma   90.00
#
_symmetry.space_group_name_H-M   'P 1'
#
loop_
_entity.id
_entity.type
_entity.pdbx_description
1 polymer ?
#
loop_
_entity_poly.entity_id
_entity_poly.type
_entity_poly.pdbx_seq_one_letter_code
_entity_poly.pdbx_strand_id
1 'polypeptide(L)'
;MSLLLNYCNLNNVELWLVARIYIAAILPVLLSIYFYLTKQVSYHYSIILISTFFLASLGWELWMTYGFAGGLPVDLRRSDGLNCAIPINLNWILNSLADTLVVWIGLCLLKLKYKNKSPFIKWQWSAFFILLLWFVTQNIYVEAFLYHLQLGSNGDISWAPFHPLGSWFNPILFEIMGRPITLQSQSSWVLMTPLIYYLSIIFYKKFN
;
A
#
# COMPACT_ATOMS: atom_id res chain seq x y z
N MET A 1 25.35 8.06 4.52
CA MET A 1 24.73 8.21 3.19
C MET A 1 25.65 7.72 2.07
N SER A 2 26.93 8.12 2.03
CA SER A 2 27.91 7.69 1.00
C SER A 2 28.20 6.18 0.97
N LEU A 3 28.13 5.49 2.11
CA LEU A 3 28.39 4.04 2.19
C LEU A 3 27.28 3.17 1.56
N LEU A 4 26.02 3.63 1.58
CA LEU A 4 24.89 2.89 0.99
C LEU A 4 24.85 3.04 -0.53
N LEU A 5 25.21 4.23 -1.03
CA LEU A 5 25.36 4.53 -2.46
C LEU A 5 26.39 3.60 -3.13
N ASN A 6 27.50 3.32 -2.45
CA ASN A 6 28.57 2.49 -3.00
C ASN A 6 28.28 0.98 -2.98
N TYR A 7 27.40 0.47 -2.11
CA TYR A 7 27.21 -0.98 -1.97
C TYR A 7 26.32 -1.57 -3.08
N CYS A 8 25.25 -0.87 -3.44
CA CYS A 8 24.31 -1.31 -4.48
C CYS A 8 24.38 -0.47 -5.77
N ASN A 9 25.34 0.45 -5.88
CA ASN A 9 25.51 1.34 -7.04
C ASN A 9 24.22 2.08 -7.45
N LEU A 10 23.45 2.52 -6.45
CA LEU A 10 22.19 3.23 -6.66
C LEU A 10 22.45 4.63 -7.22
N ASN A 11 21.63 5.07 -8.17
CA ASN A 11 21.58 6.49 -8.51
C ASN A 11 20.77 7.29 -7.46
N ASN A 12 20.81 8.63 -7.53
CA ASN A 12 20.13 9.49 -6.56
C ASN A 12 18.60 9.28 -6.52
N VAL A 13 17.99 8.95 -7.65
CA VAL A 13 16.54 8.74 -7.77
C VAL A 13 16.14 7.42 -7.13
N GLU A 14 16.92 6.36 -7.37
CA GLU A 14 16.71 5.04 -6.76
C GLU A 14 16.95 5.08 -5.25
N LEU A 15 18.00 5.77 -4.78
CA LEU A 15 18.24 5.95 -3.35
C LEU A 15 17.06 6.65 -2.66
N TRP A 16 16.52 7.68 -3.31
CA TRP A 16 15.36 8.42 -2.81
C TRP A 16 14.11 7.54 -2.74
N LEU A 17 13.89 6.68 -3.74
CA LEU A 17 12.81 5.70 -3.77
C LEU A 17 12.95 4.70 -2.62
N VAL A 18 14.14 4.11 -2.48
CA VAL A 18 14.47 3.13 -1.43
C VAL A 18 14.20 3.73 -0.05
N ALA A 19 14.72 4.93 0.22
CA ALA A 19 14.54 5.61 1.49
C ALA A 19 13.06 5.78 1.85
N ARG A 20 12.22 6.16 0.89
CA ARG A 20 10.77 6.34 1.11
C ARG A 20 10.07 5.05 1.46
N ILE A 21 10.37 3.96 0.75
CA ILE A 21 9.76 2.65 1.00
C ILE A 21 10.11 2.18 2.41
N TYR A 22 11.39 2.26 2.81
CA TYR A 22 11.81 1.89 4.15
C TYR A 22 11.19 2.79 5.23
N ILE A 23 11.14 4.11 5.03
CA ILE A 23 10.49 5.02 5.99
C ILE A 23 9.00 4.69 6.13
N ALA A 24 8.29 4.51 5.01
CA ALA A 24 6.87 4.18 5.01
C ALA A 24 6.58 2.82 5.67
N ALA A 25 7.46 1.83 5.47
CA ALA A 25 7.31 0.50 6.07
C ALA A 25 7.66 0.47 7.58
N ILE A 26 8.66 1.25 8.01
CA ILE A 26 9.11 1.28 9.41
C ILE A 26 8.13 2.06 10.30
N LEU A 27 7.53 3.13 9.78
CA LEU A 27 6.64 3.99 10.55
C LEU A 27 5.47 3.25 11.25
N PRO A 28 4.69 2.37 10.57
CA PRO A 28 3.63 1.63 11.23
C PRO A 28 4.18 0.66 12.30
N VAL A 29 5.39 0.12 12.14
CA VAL A 29 6.02 -0.74 13.15
C VAL A 29 6.38 0.07 14.40
N LEU A 30 7.05 1.21 14.23
CA LEU A 30 7.43 2.09 15.34
C LEU A 30 6.20 2.63 16.08
N LEU A 31 5.18 3.07 15.34
CA LEU A 31 3.93 3.53 15.93
C LEU A 31 3.22 2.41 16.69
N SER A 32 3.19 1.19 16.14
CA SER A 32 2.59 0.04 16.83
C SER A 32 3.31 -0.28 18.15
N ILE A 33 4.64 -0.24 18.16
CA ILE A 33 5.44 -0.42 19.38
C ILE A 33 5.13 0.69 20.38
N TYR A 34 5.18 1.96 19.95
CA TYR A 34 4.88 3.10 20.81
C TYR A 34 3.48 3.00 21.45
N PHE A 35 2.47 2.63 20.67
CA PHE A 35 1.11 2.50 21.16
C PHE A 35 0.89 1.29 22.05
N TYR A 36 1.60 0.19 21.79
CA TYR A 36 1.61 -0.96 22.69
C TYR A 36 2.18 -0.58 24.07
N LEU A 37 3.32 0.12 24.08
CA LEU A 37 3.97 0.56 25.31
C LEU A 37 3.13 1.59 26.09
N THR A 38 2.44 2.49 25.39
CA THR A 38 1.60 3.52 26.03
C THR A 38 0.17 3.07 26.32
N LYS A 39 -0.26 1.88 25.86
CA LYS A 39 -1.62 1.34 25.96
C LYS A 39 -2.72 2.27 25.44
N GLN A 40 -2.39 3.14 24.48
CA GLN A 40 -3.30 4.19 23.97
C GLN A 40 -4.20 3.74 22.81
N VAL A 41 -3.92 2.59 22.17
CA VAL A 41 -4.68 2.11 21.02
C VAL A 41 -5.72 1.09 21.43
N SER A 42 -6.97 1.34 21.04
CA SER A 42 -8.06 0.38 21.22
C SER A 42 -7.86 -0.84 20.33
N TYR A 43 -8.18 -2.01 20.88
CA TYR A 43 -7.94 -3.31 20.29
C TYR A 43 -8.48 -3.47 18.84
N HIS A 44 -9.63 -2.85 18.53
CA HIS A 44 -10.19 -2.89 17.18
C HIS A 44 -9.28 -2.23 16.11
N TYR A 45 -8.56 -1.15 16.45
CA TYR A 45 -7.60 -0.53 15.54
C TYR A 45 -6.38 -1.42 15.30
N SER A 46 -5.91 -2.14 16.33
CA SER A 46 -4.79 -3.07 16.16
C SER A 46 -5.16 -4.23 15.24
N ILE A 47 -6.36 -4.80 15.41
CA ILE A 47 -6.81 -5.91 14.55
C ILE A 47 -6.98 -5.45 13.10
N ILE A 48 -7.60 -4.29 12.84
CA ILE A 48 -7.77 -3.84 11.45
C ILE A 48 -6.43 -3.59 10.76
N LEU A 49 -5.41 -3.08 11.46
CA LEU A 49 -4.07 -2.89 10.89
C LEU A 49 -3.38 -4.22 10.60
N ILE A 50 -3.49 -5.21 11.50
CA ILE A 50 -2.99 -6.56 11.25
C ILE A 50 -3.71 -7.19 10.05
N SER A 51 -5.04 -7.11 10.01
CA SER A 51 -5.82 -7.59 8.86
C SER A 51 -5.42 -6.88 7.56
N THR A 52 -5.14 -5.59 7.62
CA THR A 52 -4.70 -4.80 6.45
C THR A 52 -3.40 -5.33 5.88
N PHE A 53 -2.40 -5.62 6.70
CA PHE A 53 -1.15 -6.21 6.26
C PHE A 53 -1.38 -7.53 5.49
N PHE A 54 -2.24 -8.40 6.01
CA PHE A 54 -2.58 -9.66 5.34
C PHE A 54 -3.40 -9.45 4.06
N LEU A 55 -4.31 -8.47 4.05
CA LEU A 55 -5.09 -8.14 2.86
C LEU A 55 -4.22 -7.57 1.74
N ALA A 56 -3.26 -6.70 2.05
CA ALA A 56 -2.32 -6.17 1.06
C ALA A 56 -1.37 -7.26 0.54
N SER A 57 -0.76 -8.02 1.47
CA SER A 57 0.18 -9.10 1.12
C SER A 57 -0.45 -10.16 0.22
N LEU A 58 -1.60 -10.70 0.63
CA LEU A 58 -2.30 -11.76 -0.12
C LEU A 58 -3.13 -11.20 -1.29
N GLY A 59 -3.57 -9.94 -1.21
CA GLY A 59 -4.45 -9.32 -2.19
C GLY A 59 -3.73 -8.85 -3.45
N TRP A 60 -2.49 -8.37 -3.34
CA TRP A 60 -1.69 -7.96 -4.51
C TRP A 60 -0.17 -8.00 -4.32
N GLU A 61 0.38 -7.74 -3.14
CA GLU A 61 1.84 -7.54 -3.01
C GLU A 61 2.66 -8.81 -3.30
N LEU A 62 2.24 -9.99 -2.85
CA LEU A 62 2.92 -11.24 -3.18
C LEU A 62 2.83 -11.53 -4.68
N TRP A 63 1.66 -11.32 -5.28
CA TRP A 63 1.42 -11.55 -6.70
C TRP A 63 2.28 -10.65 -7.58
N MET A 64 2.34 -9.35 -7.27
CA MET A 64 3.19 -8.41 -7.98
C MET A 64 4.67 -8.65 -7.72
N THR A 65 5.04 -9.06 -6.51
CA THR A 65 6.44 -9.33 -6.16
C THR A 65 6.99 -10.52 -6.93
N TYR A 66 6.24 -11.62 -6.99
CA TYR A 66 6.70 -12.88 -7.59
C TYR A 66 6.18 -13.13 -9.00
N GLY A 67 5.27 -12.31 -9.53
CA GLY A 67 4.73 -12.51 -10.88
C GLY A 67 3.89 -13.78 -11.02
N PHE A 68 3.17 -14.20 -9.97
CA PHE A 68 2.57 -15.54 -9.93
C PHE A 68 1.57 -15.85 -11.06
N ALA A 69 0.93 -14.85 -11.65
CA ALA A 69 -0.08 -15.07 -12.68
C ALA A 69 -0.04 -13.97 -13.76
N GLY A 70 0.65 -14.23 -14.86
CA GLY A 70 0.60 -13.39 -16.06
C GLY A 70 1.38 -12.07 -15.98
N GLY A 71 2.24 -11.89 -14.97
CA GLY A 71 3.12 -10.72 -14.86
C GLY A 71 4.56 -11.11 -14.55
N LEU A 72 5.47 -10.15 -14.69
CA LEU A 72 6.89 -10.37 -14.40
C LEU A 72 7.16 -10.22 -12.90
N PRO A 73 8.01 -11.09 -12.31
CA PRO A 73 8.50 -10.89 -10.96
C PRO A 73 9.26 -9.56 -10.87
N VAL A 74 9.29 -9.00 -9.68
CA VAL A 74 9.73 -7.62 -9.45
C VAL A 74 11.22 -7.39 -9.72
N ASP A 75 12.02 -8.43 -9.55
CA ASP A 75 13.45 -8.40 -9.84
C ASP A 75 13.75 -8.26 -11.33
N LEU A 76 12.90 -8.84 -12.19
CA LEU A 76 12.99 -8.66 -13.64
C LEU A 76 12.43 -7.31 -14.13
N ARG A 77 11.74 -6.56 -13.25
CA ARG A 77 11.15 -5.25 -13.58
C ARG A 77 11.99 -4.07 -13.10
N ARG A 78 13.10 -4.29 -12.41
CA ARG A 78 13.90 -3.23 -11.75
C ARG A 78 15.37 -3.32 -12.13
N SER A 79 16.12 -2.27 -11.84
CA SER A 79 17.57 -2.27 -11.96
C SER A 79 18.23 -3.19 -10.93
N ASP A 80 19.44 -3.66 -11.23
CA ASP A 80 20.24 -4.48 -10.31
C ASP A 80 20.49 -3.77 -8.98
N GLY A 81 20.68 -2.44 -9.01
CA GLY A 81 20.87 -1.65 -7.80
C GLY A 81 19.64 -1.66 -6.89
N LEU A 82 18.44 -1.52 -7.46
CA LEU A 82 17.19 -1.62 -6.70
C LEU A 82 16.97 -3.03 -6.15
N ASN A 83 17.32 -4.08 -6.90
CA ASN A 83 17.21 -5.46 -6.43
C ASN A 83 18.20 -5.79 -5.31
N CYS A 84 19.39 -5.18 -5.34
CA CYS A 84 20.35 -5.24 -4.24
C CYS A 84 19.82 -4.55 -2.97
N ALA A 85 19.22 -3.36 -3.12
CA ALA A 85 18.74 -2.56 -1.99
C ALA A 85 17.40 -3.04 -1.40
N ILE A 86 16.53 -3.59 -2.24
CA ILE A 86 15.22 -4.16 -1.89
C ILE A 86 15.13 -5.55 -2.53
N PRO A 87 15.65 -6.59 -1.86
CA PRO A 87 15.55 -7.96 -2.34
C PRO A 87 14.09 -8.37 -2.52
N ILE A 88 13.82 -9.25 -3.50
CA ILE A 88 12.49 -9.74 -3.83
C ILE A 88 11.70 -10.23 -2.61
N ASN A 89 12.34 -11.01 -1.73
CA ASN A 89 11.71 -11.58 -0.53
C ASN A 89 11.38 -10.54 0.56
N LEU A 90 11.96 -9.35 0.46
CA LEU A 90 11.69 -8.23 1.36
C LEU A 90 10.64 -7.27 0.76
N ASN A 91 10.57 -7.18 -0.57
CA ASN A 91 9.71 -6.23 -1.28
C ASN A 91 8.25 -6.28 -0.83
N TRP A 92 7.64 -7.47 -0.83
CA TRP A 92 6.23 -7.62 -0.47
C TRP A 92 5.96 -7.20 0.98
N ILE A 93 6.91 -7.44 1.90
CA ILE A 93 6.79 -7.06 3.31
C ILE A 93 6.78 -5.54 3.43
N LEU A 94 7.75 -4.88 2.79
CA LEU A 94 7.89 -3.42 2.87
C LEU A 94 6.68 -2.70 2.29
N ASN A 95 6.20 -3.12 1.11
CA ASN A 95 5.03 -2.50 0.50
C ASN A 95 3.75 -2.81 1.28
N SER A 96 3.57 -4.04 1.79
CA SER A 96 2.40 -4.37 2.63
C SER A 96 2.36 -3.54 3.93
N LEU A 97 3.52 -3.23 4.51
CA LEU A 97 3.62 -2.32 5.65
C LEU A 97 3.31 -0.87 5.25
N ALA A 98 3.79 -0.41 4.10
CA ALA A 98 3.44 0.92 3.57
C ALA A 98 1.92 1.05 3.31
N ASP A 99 1.28 0.01 2.77
CA ASP A 99 -0.17 -0.03 2.57
C ASP A 99 -0.93 -0.01 3.91
N THR A 100 -0.37 -0.68 4.92
CA THR A 100 -0.89 -0.64 6.30
C THR A 100 -0.83 0.78 6.87
N LEU A 101 0.24 1.53 6.60
CA LEU A 101 0.34 2.94 6.98
C LEU A 101 -0.73 3.79 6.28
N VAL A 102 -1.00 3.55 4.99
CA VAL A 102 -2.05 4.26 4.24
C VAL A 102 -3.42 4.06 4.90
N VAL A 103 -3.78 2.82 5.24
CA VAL A 103 -5.04 2.52 5.93
C VAL A 103 -5.08 3.18 7.29
N TRP A 104 -3.98 3.16 8.04
CA TRP A 104 -3.91 3.83 9.34
C TRP A 104 -4.21 5.32 9.22
N ILE A 105 -3.59 6.02 8.26
CA ILE A 105 -3.85 7.44 8.03
C ILE A 105 -5.33 7.65 7.69
N GLY A 106 -5.94 6.78 6.87
CA GLY A 106 -7.36 6.82 6.57
C GLY A 106 -8.26 6.71 7.82
N LEU A 107 -7.93 5.80 8.73
CA LEU A 107 -8.64 5.66 10.01
C LEU A 107 -8.46 6.89 10.91
N CYS A 108 -7.27 7.49 10.91
CA CYS A 108 -7.02 8.77 11.59
C CYS A 108 -7.85 9.91 11.00
N LEU A 109 -8.00 10.00 9.66
CA LEU A 109 -8.86 10.99 9.00
C LEU A 109 -10.33 10.84 9.44
N LEU A 110 -10.83 9.60 9.54
CA LEU A 110 -12.15 9.33 10.08
C LEU A 110 -12.28 9.77 11.55
N LYS A 111 -11.30 9.44 12.39
CA LYS A 111 -11.28 9.87 13.79
C LYS A 111 -11.32 11.40 13.92
N LEU A 112 -10.56 12.11 13.10
CA LEU A 112 -10.56 13.58 13.07
C LEU A 112 -11.92 14.16 12.63
N LYS A 113 -12.54 13.57 11.60
CA LYS A 113 -13.83 14.03 11.07
C LYS A 113 -14.99 13.81 12.03
N TYR A 114 -15.07 12.63 12.66
CA TYR A 114 -16.24 12.23 13.44
C TYR A 114 -16.08 12.43 14.96
N LYS A 115 -14.87 12.70 15.46
CA LYS A 115 -14.57 12.99 16.87
C LYS A 115 -15.21 11.96 17.81
N ASN A 116 -16.23 12.37 18.57
CA ASN A 116 -16.92 11.57 19.59
C ASN A 116 -17.97 10.61 19.00
N LYS A 117 -18.38 10.78 17.73
CA LYS A 117 -19.28 9.85 17.06
C LYS A 117 -18.41 8.79 16.38
N SER A 118 -18.63 7.51 16.67
CA SER A 118 -17.89 6.47 15.95
C SER A 118 -18.55 6.21 14.58
N PRO A 119 -17.82 6.42 13.46
CA PRO A 119 -18.32 6.08 12.12
C PRO A 119 -18.38 4.57 11.88
N PHE A 120 -18.01 3.77 12.88
CA PHE A 120 -17.92 2.30 12.81
C PHE A 120 -19.11 1.58 13.46
N ILE A 121 -20.13 2.31 13.95
CA ILE A 121 -21.36 1.71 14.51
C ILE A 121 -22.21 1.04 13.41
N LYS A 122 -22.33 1.71 12.26
CA LYS A 122 -23.07 1.24 11.09
C LYS A 122 -22.45 1.82 9.83
N TRP A 123 -22.76 1.24 8.68
CA TRP A 123 -22.30 1.76 7.41
C TRP A 123 -22.74 3.22 7.21
N GLN A 124 -21.76 4.09 6.95
CA GLN A 124 -21.96 5.49 6.60
C GLN A 124 -21.25 5.79 5.29
N TRP A 125 -22.00 6.18 4.28
CA TRP A 125 -21.46 6.55 2.97
C TRP A 125 -20.42 7.66 3.04
N SER A 126 -20.60 8.63 3.92
CA SER A 126 -19.64 9.70 4.14
C SER A 126 -18.28 9.20 4.65
N ALA A 127 -18.25 8.19 5.52
CA ALA A 127 -16.99 7.59 5.98
C ALA A 127 -16.34 6.75 4.89
N PHE A 128 -17.14 5.97 4.17
CA PHE A 128 -16.69 5.22 2.99
C PHE A 128 -16.01 6.12 1.95
N PHE A 129 -16.65 7.23 1.55
CA PHE A 129 -16.08 8.13 0.53
C PHE A 129 -14.83 8.88 1.01
N ILE A 130 -14.69 9.17 2.30
CA ILE A 130 -13.43 9.72 2.85
C ILE A 130 -12.29 8.72 2.67
N LEU A 131 -12.52 7.44 3.00
CA LEU A 131 -11.53 6.40 2.81
C LEU A 131 -11.23 6.17 1.33
N LEU A 132 -12.26 6.07 0.48
CA LEU A 132 -12.09 5.87 -0.96
C LEU A 132 -11.25 6.99 -1.57
N LEU A 133 -11.60 8.24 -1.27
CA LEU A 133 -10.87 9.40 -1.78
C LEU A 133 -9.41 9.38 -1.32
N TRP A 134 -9.17 9.10 -0.04
CA TRP A 134 -7.82 9.02 0.50
C TRP A 134 -7.00 7.90 -0.18
N PHE A 135 -7.55 6.68 -0.23
CA PHE A 135 -6.87 5.49 -0.76
C PHE A 135 -6.58 5.59 -2.26
N VAL A 136 -7.50 6.14 -3.06
CA VAL A 136 -7.27 6.33 -4.49
C VAL A 136 -6.29 7.49 -4.73
N THR A 137 -6.44 8.62 -4.02
CA THR A 137 -5.56 9.79 -4.22
C THR A 137 -4.11 9.49 -3.88
N GLN A 138 -3.86 8.80 -2.76
CA GLN A 138 -2.50 8.40 -2.42
C GLN A 138 -1.94 7.39 -3.43
N ASN A 139 -2.76 6.50 -3.98
CA ASN A 139 -2.28 5.50 -4.94
C ASN A 139 -1.94 6.13 -6.29
N ILE A 140 -2.69 7.14 -6.73
CA ILE A 140 -2.32 7.96 -7.89
C ILE A 140 -0.94 8.60 -7.67
N TYR A 141 -0.65 9.08 -6.46
CA TYR A 141 0.68 9.59 -6.11
C TYR A 141 1.76 8.50 -6.15
N VAL A 142 1.50 7.33 -5.58
CA VAL A 142 2.43 6.19 -5.60
C VAL A 142 2.72 5.75 -7.02
N GLU A 143 1.70 5.58 -7.85
CA GLU A 143 1.85 5.11 -9.23
C GLU A 143 2.61 6.14 -10.08
N ALA A 144 2.21 7.41 -10.01
CA ALA A 144 2.90 8.48 -10.73
C ALA A 144 4.35 8.67 -10.27
N PHE A 145 4.66 8.61 -8.97
CA PHE A 145 5.96 9.07 -8.47
C PHE A 145 6.90 7.97 -7.99
N LEU A 146 6.40 6.78 -7.66
CA LEU A 146 7.20 5.66 -7.15
C LEU A 146 7.23 4.49 -8.13
N TYR A 147 6.09 4.08 -8.71
CA TYR A 147 6.05 2.88 -9.55
C TYR A 147 6.69 3.05 -10.92
N HIS A 148 6.63 4.23 -11.53
CA HIS A 148 7.38 4.49 -12.76
C HIS A 148 8.89 4.21 -12.60
N LEU A 149 9.43 4.34 -11.38
CA LEU A 149 10.84 4.07 -11.07
C LEU A 149 11.11 2.59 -10.78
N GLN A 150 10.07 1.77 -10.64
CA GLN A 150 10.13 0.34 -10.34
C GLN A 150 9.70 -0.56 -11.51
N LEU A 151 9.24 0.03 -12.61
CA LEU A 151 8.77 -0.68 -13.79
C LEU A 151 9.75 -0.48 -14.94
N GLY A 152 10.39 -1.56 -15.37
CA GLY A 152 11.18 -1.63 -16.60
C GLY A 152 10.28 -1.61 -17.85
N SER A 153 10.89 -1.64 -19.03
CA SER A 153 10.22 -1.46 -20.33
C SER A 153 9.07 -2.43 -20.63
N ASN A 154 9.00 -3.57 -19.94
CA ASN A 154 8.00 -4.62 -20.20
C ASN A 154 6.88 -4.71 -19.15
N GLY A 155 6.82 -3.82 -18.15
CA GLY A 155 5.63 -3.34 -17.41
C GLY A 155 4.51 -4.28 -16.89
N ASP A 156 4.54 -5.59 -17.11
CA ASP A 156 3.39 -6.47 -16.90
C ASP A 156 3.19 -6.78 -15.42
N ILE A 157 2.16 -6.16 -14.84
CA ILE A 157 1.74 -6.38 -13.46
C ILE A 157 0.93 -7.68 -13.41
N SER A 158 1.31 -8.57 -12.49
CA SER A 158 0.62 -9.85 -12.28
C SER A 158 -0.86 -9.63 -11.94
N TRP A 159 -1.69 -10.56 -12.38
CA TRP A 159 -3.01 -10.77 -11.79
C TRP A 159 -2.89 -10.99 -10.30
N ALA A 160 -3.87 -10.49 -9.56
CA ALA A 160 -4.02 -10.70 -8.13
C ALA A 160 -5.49 -10.61 -7.73
N PRO A 161 -5.88 -11.10 -6.53
CA PRO A 161 -7.25 -10.99 -6.05
C PRO A 161 -7.86 -9.58 -6.14
N PHE A 162 -7.08 -8.52 -5.89
CA PHE A 162 -7.56 -7.13 -6.04
C PHE A 162 -7.08 -6.43 -7.33
N HIS A 163 -6.37 -7.14 -8.20
CA HIS A 163 -6.13 -6.82 -9.62
C HIS A 163 -6.80 -7.89 -10.50
N PRO A 164 -8.14 -7.97 -10.50
CA PRO A 164 -8.86 -9.12 -11.05
C PRO A 164 -8.73 -9.27 -12.57
N LEU A 165 -8.33 -8.22 -13.29
CA LEU A 165 -8.12 -8.28 -14.74
C LEU A 165 -6.65 -8.41 -15.12
N GLY A 166 -5.74 -8.32 -14.13
CA GLY A 166 -4.30 -8.50 -14.32
C GLY A 166 -3.71 -7.67 -15.46
N SER A 167 -2.61 -8.16 -16.03
CA SER A 167 -1.98 -7.58 -17.22
C SER A 167 -2.87 -7.64 -18.47
N TRP A 168 -3.85 -8.56 -18.51
CA TRP A 168 -4.71 -8.78 -19.69
C TRP A 168 -5.62 -7.59 -20.01
N PHE A 169 -6.09 -6.86 -19.00
CA PHE A 169 -6.86 -5.63 -19.21
C PHE A 169 -6.48 -4.57 -18.17
N ASN A 170 -5.47 -3.77 -18.53
CA ASN A 170 -4.99 -2.66 -17.71
C ASN A 170 -4.85 -1.35 -18.51
N PRO A 171 -5.97 -0.76 -18.97
CA PRO A 171 -5.91 0.49 -19.72
C PRO A 171 -5.34 1.64 -18.87
N ILE A 172 -4.65 2.55 -19.54
CA ILE A 172 -4.26 3.83 -18.97
C ILE A 172 -5.53 4.68 -18.80
N LEU A 173 -5.80 5.12 -17.58
CA LEU A 173 -6.93 5.99 -17.25
C LEU A 173 -6.61 7.44 -17.63
N PHE A 174 -5.42 7.89 -17.26
CA PHE A 174 -4.88 9.22 -17.56
C PHE A 174 -3.36 9.24 -17.28
N GLU A 175 -2.70 10.34 -17.60
CA GLU A 175 -1.28 10.52 -17.36
C GLU A 175 -1.00 11.76 -16.50
N ILE A 176 0.02 11.67 -15.63
CA ILE A 176 0.55 12.81 -14.88
C ILE A 176 2.01 12.97 -15.28
N MET A 177 2.36 14.09 -15.92
CA MET A 177 3.73 14.37 -16.37
C MET A 177 4.30 13.25 -17.28
N GLY A 178 3.47 12.68 -18.15
CA GLY A 178 3.83 11.57 -19.05
C GLY A 178 3.93 10.20 -18.35
N ARG A 179 3.45 10.09 -17.11
CA ARG A 179 3.47 8.84 -16.34
C ARG A 179 2.07 8.25 -16.28
N PRO A 180 1.86 7.01 -16.72
CA PRO A 180 0.53 6.41 -16.81
C PRO A 180 -0.03 6.08 -15.43
N ILE A 181 -1.31 6.37 -15.25
CA ILE A 181 -2.13 5.87 -14.15
C ILE A 181 -3.05 4.80 -14.71
N THR A 182 -2.96 3.58 -14.18
CA THR A 182 -3.57 2.40 -14.80
C THR A 182 -4.77 1.88 -14.00
N LEU A 183 -5.73 1.26 -14.69
CA LEU A 183 -6.96 0.76 -14.06
C LEU A 183 -6.69 -0.23 -12.94
N GLN A 184 -5.81 -1.21 -13.16
CA GLN A 184 -5.53 -2.26 -12.18
C GLN A 184 -4.86 -1.67 -10.94
N SER A 185 -3.86 -0.78 -11.08
CA SER A 185 -3.25 -0.14 -9.91
C SER A 185 -4.30 0.51 -9.00
N GLN A 186 -5.30 1.18 -9.58
CA GLN A 186 -6.38 1.79 -8.81
C GLN A 186 -7.40 0.77 -8.29
N SER A 187 -7.63 -0.36 -8.99
CA SER A 187 -8.61 -1.37 -8.60
C SER A 187 -8.31 -1.97 -7.23
N SER A 188 -7.02 -2.12 -6.88
CA SER A 188 -6.61 -2.58 -5.55
C SER A 188 -7.27 -1.79 -4.44
N TRP A 189 -7.18 -0.46 -4.52
CA TRP A 189 -7.71 0.44 -3.51
C TRP A 189 -9.22 0.59 -3.59
N VAL A 190 -9.80 0.56 -4.79
CA VAL A 190 -11.27 0.58 -4.97
C VAL A 190 -11.92 -0.65 -4.32
N LEU A 191 -11.33 -1.84 -4.49
CA LEU A 191 -11.82 -3.09 -3.90
C LEU A 191 -11.49 -3.20 -2.41
N MET A 192 -10.33 -2.72 -1.99
CA MET A 192 -9.90 -2.74 -0.59
C MET A 192 -10.75 -1.81 0.28
N THR A 193 -11.16 -0.64 -0.23
CA THR A 193 -11.92 0.36 0.53
C THR A 193 -13.17 -0.20 1.22
N PRO A 194 -14.14 -0.82 0.51
CA PRO A 194 -15.34 -1.34 1.14
C PRO A 194 -15.03 -2.45 2.14
N LEU A 195 -14.01 -3.28 1.86
CA LEU A 195 -13.59 -4.36 2.74
C LEU A 195 -13.02 -3.83 4.06
N ILE A 196 -12.09 -2.87 4.00
CA ILE A 196 -11.51 -2.24 5.19
C ILE A 196 -12.57 -1.53 6.02
N TYR A 197 -13.49 -0.79 5.37
CA TYR A 197 -14.53 -0.10 6.11
C TYR A 197 -15.51 -1.09 6.77
N TYR A 198 -15.89 -2.15 6.07
CA TYR A 198 -16.74 -3.20 6.61
C TYR A 198 -16.10 -3.94 7.79
N LEU A 199 -14.82 -4.33 7.66
CA LEU A 199 -14.06 -4.96 8.74
C LEU A 199 -13.92 -4.02 9.95
N SER A 200 -13.70 -2.73 9.71
CA SER A 200 -13.64 -1.73 10.78
C SER A 200 -14.95 -1.69 11.58
N ILE A 201 -16.11 -1.77 10.92
CA ILE A 201 -17.43 -1.85 11.59
C ILE A 201 -17.56 -3.14 12.40
N ILE A 202 -17.18 -4.28 11.83
CA ILE A 202 -17.27 -5.58 12.52
C ILE A 202 -16.40 -5.58 13.78
N PHE A 203 -15.13 -5.20 13.65
CA PHE A 203 -14.20 -5.20 14.78
C PHE A 203 -14.57 -4.14 15.82
N TYR A 204 -15.08 -2.99 15.39
CA TYR A 204 -15.58 -1.99 16.33
C TYR A 204 -16.72 -2.53 17.19
N LYS A 205 -17.70 -3.24 16.61
CA LYS A 205 -18.83 -3.83 17.34
C LYS A 205 -18.44 -5.01 18.24
N LYS A 206 -17.38 -5.74 17.87
CA LYS A 206 -16.94 -6.91 18.63
C LYS A 206 -16.14 -6.54 19.88
N PHE A 207 -15.44 -5.40 19.85
CA PHE A 207 -14.45 -5.04 20.86
C PHE A 207 -14.74 -3.73 21.61
N ASN A 208 -15.87 -3.08 21.32
CA ASN A 208 -16.43 -1.97 22.12
C ASN A 208 -17.92 -2.23 22.34
#